data_AF-A0A3E2BQG8-F1
#
_entry.id   AF-A0A3E2BQG8-F1
#
_cell.length_a   1.000
_cell.length_b   1.000
_cell.length_c   1.000
_cell.angle_alpha   90.00
_cell.angle_beta   90.00
_cell.angle_gamma   90.00
#
_symmetry.space_group_name_H-M   'P 1'
#
loop_
_entity.id
_entity.type
_entity.pdbx_description
1 polymer ?
#
loop_
_entity_poly.entity_id
_entity_poly.type
_entity_poly.pdbx_seq_one_letter_code
_entity_poly.pdbx_strand_id
1 'polypeptide(L)'
;MSEDWSRRQDYYQQIARAFLKHQPAIFFIPPRDLELISEWEKLGLPLEVIIEGIDRTFARRLAGRRKKNIYSLSQCEKEILKAYAQRQERLVGQQAPQAPDTAGKATRVLQEVLSCLETLPPELSEVRRILEEARAALQATPPEEARLEALDEELDRALWDLTPEPERQQSLASARQDYPGRTDSQLEEIGQTRVARERRQKLRLPRLALFYY
;
A
#
# COMPACT_ATOMS: atom_id res chain seq x y z
N MET A 1 -26.63 -20.31 4.62
CA MET A 1 -26.04 -19.74 3.39
C MET A 1 -26.57 -18.35 3.02
N SER A 2 -27.80 -17.94 3.42
CA SER A 2 -28.36 -16.61 3.06
C SER A 2 -27.84 -15.44 3.90
N GLU A 3 -27.46 -15.65 5.16
CA GLU A 3 -27.09 -14.55 6.07
C GLU A 3 -25.70 -13.97 5.79
N ASP A 4 -24.74 -14.82 5.43
CA ASP A 4 -23.34 -14.41 5.21
C ASP A 4 -23.20 -13.56 3.95
N TRP A 5 -23.94 -13.95 2.89
CA TRP A 5 -24.05 -13.16 1.67
C TRP A 5 -24.76 -11.82 1.91
N SER A 6 -25.79 -11.78 2.77
CA SER A 6 -26.48 -10.54 3.14
C SER A 6 -25.57 -9.59 3.91
N ARG A 7 -24.78 -10.10 4.87
CA ARG A 7 -23.79 -9.31 5.63
C ARG A 7 -22.69 -8.75 4.74
N ARG A 8 -22.16 -9.57 3.83
CA ARG A 8 -21.18 -9.12 2.83
C ARG A 8 -21.76 -8.04 1.92
N GLN A 9 -22.98 -8.24 1.42
CA GLN A 9 -23.64 -7.24 0.58
C GLN A 9 -23.82 -5.91 1.33
N ASP A 10 -24.28 -5.96 2.57
CA ASP A 10 -24.47 -4.78 3.42
C ASP A 10 -23.14 -4.04 3.65
N TYR A 11 -22.07 -4.76 3.98
CA TYR A 11 -20.73 -4.21 4.14
C TYR A 11 -20.28 -3.40 2.90
N TYR A 12 -20.41 -3.99 1.70
CA TYR A 12 -20.01 -3.33 0.45
C TYR A 12 -20.89 -2.12 0.14
N GLN A 13 -22.22 -2.25 0.35
CA GLN A 13 -23.16 -1.16 0.10
C GLN A 13 -22.94 0.02 1.04
N GLN A 14 -22.63 -0.24 2.31
CA GLN A 14 -22.35 0.82 3.29
C GLN A 14 -21.05 1.56 2.97
N ILE A 15 -19.99 0.85 2.56
CA ILE A 15 -18.74 1.49 2.11
C ILE A 15 -18.97 2.34 0.86
N ALA A 16 -19.67 1.78 -0.14
CA ALA A 16 -20.00 2.51 -1.37
C ALA A 16 -20.83 3.77 -1.06
N ARG A 17 -21.86 3.66 -0.19
CA ARG A 17 -22.69 4.79 0.21
C ARG A 17 -21.87 5.87 0.92
N ALA A 18 -20.98 5.49 1.83
CA ALA A 18 -20.12 6.43 2.55
C ALA A 18 -19.21 7.21 1.58
N PHE A 19 -18.63 6.53 0.58
CA PHE A 19 -17.77 7.17 -0.41
C PHE A 19 -18.56 8.09 -1.37
N LEU A 20 -19.64 7.58 -1.96
CA LEU A 20 -20.43 8.31 -2.96
C LEU A 20 -21.15 9.53 -2.36
N LYS A 21 -21.46 9.52 -1.05
CA LYS A 21 -21.99 10.69 -0.33
C LYS A 21 -21.12 11.94 -0.52
N HIS A 22 -19.80 11.78 -0.62
CA HIS A 22 -18.86 12.89 -0.81
C HIS A 22 -18.55 13.21 -2.28
N GLN A 23 -19.07 12.40 -3.21
CA GLN A 23 -18.81 12.50 -4.64
C GLN A 23 -20.10 12.35 -5.47
N PRO A 24 -20.98 13.37 -5.47
CA PRO A 24 -22.25 13.31 -6.21
C PRO A 24 -22.06 13.22 -7.74
N ALA A 25 -20.86 13.49 -8.26
CA ALA A 25 -20.53 13.35 -9.68
C ALA A 25 -20.20 11.90 -10.08
N ILE A 26 -19.96 11.02 -9.11
CA ILE A 26 -19.64 9.61 -9.32
C ILE A 26 -20.89 8.81 -8.90
N PHE A 27 -21.36 7.90 -9.76
CA PHE A 27 -22.56 7.10 -9.47
C PHE A 27 -22.26 5.62 -9.21
N PHE A 28 -21.01 5.20 -9.31
CA PHE A 28 -20.59 3.81 -9.13
C PHE A 28 -19.18 3.70 -8.54
N ILE A 29 -18.87 2.55 -7.94
CA ILE A 29 -17.53 2.23 -7.44
C ILE A 29 -16.75 1.48 -8.55
N PRO A 30 -15.56 1.93 -8.97
CA PRO A 30 -14.76 1.24 -9.98
C PRO A 30 -14.42 -0.21 -9.59
N PRO A 31 -14.24 -1.16 -10.54
CA PRO A 31 -13.92 -2.56 -10.22
C PRO A 31 -12.70 -2.74 -9.32
N ARG A 32 -11.64 -1.94 -9.53
CA ARG A 32 -10.45 -1.90 -8.66
C ARG A 32 -10.78 -1.61 -7.20
N ASP A 33 -11.72 -0.71 -6.97
CA ASP A 33 -12.14 -0.33 -5.62
C ASP A 33 -13.01 -1.42 -4.99
N LEU A 34 -13.74 -2.21 -5.80
CA LEU A 34 -14.44 -3.40 -5.31
C LEU A 34 -13.47 -4.51 -4.89
N GLU A 35 -12.35 -4.69 -5.62
CA GLU A 35 -11.27 -5.60 -5.21
C GLU A 35 -10.69 -5.17 -3.87
N LEU A 36 -10.46 -3.88 -3.68
CA LEU A 36 -9.97 -3.31 -2.43
C LEU A 36 -10.93 -3.53 -1.25
N ILE A 37 -12.23 -3.33 -1.45
CA ILE A 37 -13.24 -3.66 -0.44
C ILE A 37 -13.20 -5.16 -0.10
N SER A 38 -12.98 -6.03 -1.09
CA SER A 38 -12.84 -7.46 -0.85
C SER A 38 -11.58 -7.83 -0.07
N GLU A 39 -10.48 -7.10 -0.26
CA GLU A 39 -9.27 -7.28 0.54
C GLU A 39 -9.50 -6.86 1.99
N TRP A 40 -10.15 -5.71 2.23
CA TRP A 40 -10.50 -5.25 3.57
C TRP A 40 -11.46 -6.20 4.29
N GLU A 41 -12.44 -6.76 3.57
CA GLU A 41 -13.33 -7.81 4.08
C GLU A 41 -12.53 -9.04 4.53
N LYS A 42 -11.60 -9.54 3.69
CA LYS A 42 -10.75 -10.70 4.02
C LYS A 42 -9.85 -10.43 5.21
N LEU A 43 -9.37 -9.20 5.36
CA LEU A 43 -8.57 -8.74 6.49
C LEU A 43 -9.41 -8.47 7.75
N GLY A 44 -10.75 -8.57 7.66
CA GLY A 44 -11.66 -8.35 8.77
C GLY A 44 -11.72 -6.90 9.23
N LEU A 45 -11.47 -5.93 8.34
CA LEU A 45 -11.55 -4.51 8.71
C LEU A 45 -12.99 -4.14 9.09
N PRO A 46 -13.23 -3.58 10.29
CA PRO A 46 -14.56 -3.17 10.72
C PRO A 46 -15.10 -2.06 9.81
N LEU A 47 -16.38 -2.17 9.46
CA LEU A 47 -17.07 -1.21 8.59
C LEU A 47 -16.93 0.23 9.10
N GLU A 48 -17.08 0.43 10.42
CA GLU A 48 -17.08 1.78 11.00
C GLU A 48 -15.71 2.46 10.84
N VAL A 49 -14.62 1.68 10.83
CA VAL A 49 -13.27 2.18 10.59
C VAL A 49 -13.09 2.66 9.15
N ILE A 50 -13.63 1.90 8.20
CA ILE A 50 -13.58 2.27 6.79
C ILE A 50 -14.36 3.55 6.55
N ILE A 51 -15.57 3.65 7.09
CA ILE A 51 -16.40 4.86 7.02
C ILE A 51 -15.67 6.04 7.66
N GLU A 52 -15.10 5.87 8.85
CA GLU A 52 -14.33 6.91 9.54
C GLU A 52 -13.12 7.38 8.70
N GLY A 53 -12.37 6.45 8.10
CA GLY A 53 -11.23 6.78 7.25
C GLY A 53 -11.63 7.53 5.97
N ILE A 54 -12.73 7.13 5.33
CA ILE A 54 -13.33 7.85 4.19
C ILE A 54 -13.66 9.28 4.62
N ASP A 55 -14.40 9.45 5.70
CA ASP A 55 -14.80 10.77 6.22
C ASP A 55 -13.59 11.64 6.55
N ARG A 56 -12.57 11.09 7.22
CA ARG A 56 -11.31 11.79 7.52
C ARG A 56 -10.58 12.24 6.26
N THR A 57 -10.56 11.42 5.21
CA THR A 57 -9.93 11.73 3.93
C THR A 57 -10.61 12.95 3.28
N PHE A 58 -11.94 12.96 3.24
CA PHE A 58 -12.71 14.08 2.71
C PHE A 58 -12.69 15.33 3.61
N ALA A 59 -12.60 15.17 4.93
CA ALA A 59 -12.44 16.29 5.86
C ALA A 59 -11.07 16.99 5.68
N ARG A 60 -9.98 16.22 5.50
CA ARG A 60 -8.66 16.80 5.18
C ARG A 60 -8.66 17.55 3.85
N ARG A 61 -9.44 17.08 2.86
CA ARG A 61 -9.63 17.78 1.58
C ARG A 61 -10.28 19.15 1.77
N LEU A 62 -11.26 19.28 2.66
CA LEU A 62 -11.92 20.56 2.98
C LEU A 62 -10.98 21.56 3.67
N ALA A 63 -10.00 21.08 4.44
CA ALA A 63 -9.04 21.92 5.17
C ALA A 63 -7.82 22.37 4.33
N GLY A 64 -7.59 21.80 3.14
CA GLY A 64 -6.42 22.07 2.31
C GLY A 64 -6.57 23.25 1.34
N ARG A 65 -5.47 23.98 1.07
CA ARG A 65 -5.42 25.10 0.10
C ARG A 65 -5.68 24.71 -1.36
N ARG A 66 -5.58 23.43 -1.72
CA ARG A 66 -5.87 22.89 -3.07
C ARG A 66 -6.91 21.79 -2.97
N LYS A 67 -8.07 22.00 -3.61
CA LYS A 67 -9.14 20.99 -3.73
C LYS A 67 -8.69 19.89 -4.70
N LYS A 68 -7.92 18.91 -4.23
CA LYS A 68 -7.68 17.68 -5.00
C LYS A 68 -8.98 16.86 -5.02
N ASN A 69 -9.39 16.40 -6.20
CA ASN A 69 -10.57 15.54 -6.32
C ASN A 69 -10.16 14.10 -5.96
N ILE A 70 -10.96 13.46 -5.11
CA ILE A 70 -10.78 12.06 -4.69
C ILE A 70 -11.71 11.20 -5.56
N TYR A 71 -11.15 10.37 -6.43
CA TYR A 71 -11.92 9.58 -7.39
C TYR A 71 -11.90 8.08 -7.11
N SER A 72 -11.16 7.63 -6.09
CA SER A 72 -11.01 6.21 -5.75
C SER A 72 -10.83 5.97 -4.25
N LEU A 73 -11.29 4.81 -3.78
CA LEU A 73 -11.12 4.33 -2.40
C LEU A 73 -9.66 4.12 -2.01
N SER A 74 -8.76 3.83 -2.94
CA SER A 74 -7.31 3.69 -2.64
C SER A 74 -6.73 4.96 -2.03
N GLN A 75 -7.28 6.13 -2.38
CA GLN A 75 -6.87 7.42 -1.83
C GLN A 75 -7.33 7.62 -0.38
N CYS A 76 -8.32 6.84 0.08
CA CYS A 76 -8.81 6.84 1.45
C CYS A 76 -8.06 5.83 2.34
N GLU A 77 -7.38 4.85 1.74
CA GLU A 77 -6.78 3.71 2.43
C GLU A 77 -5.84 4.13 3.56
N LYS A 78 -4.99 5.14 3.32
CA LYS A 78 -4.08 5.66 4.35
C LYS A 78 -4.80 6.11 5.62
N GLU A 79 -5.94 6.80 5.50
CA GLU A 79 -6.69 7.28 6.65
C GLU A 79 -7.54 6.18 7.28
N ILE A 80 -8.00 5.21 6.48
CA ILE A 80 -8.68 3.99 6.95
C ILE A 80 -7.74 3.17 7.83
N LEU A 81 -6.53 2.89 7.37
CA LEU A 81 -5.53 2.12 8.14
C LEU A 81 -5.12 2.85 9.43
N LYS A 82 -5.00 4.18 9.39
CA LYS A 82 -4.78 4.97 10.62
C LYS A 82 -5.96 4.90 11.58
N ALA A 83 -7.20 5.02 11.10
CA ALA A 83 -8.39 4.87 11.93
C ALA A 83 -8.46 3.46 12.53
N TYR A 84 -8.04 2.45 11.76
CA TYR A 84 -7.95 1.07 12.22
C TYR A 84 -6.95 0.93 13.37
N ALA A 85 -5.71 1.40 13.17
CA ALA A 85 -4.68 1.39 14.20
C ALA A 85 -5.13 2.12 15.47
N GLN A 86 -5.70 3.32 15.35
CA GLN A 86 -6.23 4.08 16.49
C GLN A 86 -7.41 3.38 17.18
N ARG A 87 -8.24 2.63 16.45
CA ARG A 87 -9.30 1.82 17.06
C ARG A 87 -8.71 0.62 17.80
N GLN A 88 -7.71 -0.04 17.24
CA GLN A 88 -6.99 -1.12 17.92
C GLN A 88 -6.34 -0.59 19.21
N GLU A 89 -5.66 0.56 19.17
CA GLU A 89 -5.10 1.23 20.36
C GLU A 89 -6.15 1.52 21.43
N ARG A 90 -7.34 1.99 21.04
CA ARG A 90 -8.45 2.27 21.97
C ARG A 90 -9.08 1.01 22.57
N LEU A 91 -9.20 -0.07 21.81
CA LEU A 91 -9.70 -1.36 22.28
C LEU A 91 -8.69 -2.04 23.23
N VAL A 92 -7.40 -1.84 22.98
CA VAL A 92 -6.30 -2.33 23.82
C VAL A 92 -6.08 -1.42 25.06
N GLY A 93 -6.75 -0.28 25.16
CA GLY A 93 -6.76 0.58 26.36
C GLY A 93 -7.31 -0.07 27.65
N GLN A 94 -7.82 -1.32 27.60
CA GLN A 94 -8.20 -2.11 28.77
C GLN A 94 -7.21 -3.22 29.17
N GLN A 95 -6.15 -3.45 28.40
CA GLN A 95 -5.04 -4.34 28.76
C GLN A 95 -3.84 -3.92 27.92
N ALA A 96 -2.79 -3.41 28.56
CA ALA A 96 -1.57 -2.92 27.92
C ALA A 96 -1.19 -3.74 26.67
N PRO A 97 -0.91 -3.11 25.50
CA PRO A 97 -0.55 -3.86 24.32
C PRO A 97 0.72 -4.67 24.60
N GLN A 98 0.71 -5.95 24.22
CA GLN A 98 1.95 -6.48 23.68
C GLN A 98 2.27 -5.61 22.46
N ALA A 99 3.46 -5.01 22.44
CA ALA A 99 3.93 -4.24 21.30
C ALA A 99 3.69 -5.05 20.03
N PRO A 100 3.28 -4.43 18.90
CA PRO A 100 3.38 -5.11 17.61
C PRO A 100 4.76 -5.76 17.51
N ASP A 101 4.85 -6.96 16.94
CA ASP A 101 6.09 -7.72 16.79
C ASP A 101 7.05 -7.05 15.79
N THR A 102 7.27 -5.74 15.92
CA THR A 102 8.20 -4.92 15.13
C THR A 102 9.60 -5.51 15.22
N ALA A 103 10.01 -5.99 16.39
CA ALA A 103 11.31 -6.64 16.58
C ALA A 103 11.42 -7.97 15.79
N GLY A 104 10.39 -8.83 15.83
CA GLY A 104 10.37 -10.06 15.06
C GLY A 104 10.26 -9.82 13.55
N LYS A 105 9.42 -8.86 13.13
CA LYS A 105 9.33 -8.40 11.74
C LYS A 105 10.67 -7.87 11.24
N ALA A 106 11.29 -6.94 11.97
CA ALA A 106 12.60 -6.39 11.63
C ALA A 106 13.67 -7.48 11.54
N THR A 107 13.63 -8.48 12.42
CA THR A 107 14.55 -9.63 12.36
C THR A 107 14.37 -10.44 11.08
N ARG A 108 13.12 -10.71 10.66
CA ARG A 108 12.83 -11.44 9.40
C ARG A 108 13.31 -10.65 8.18
N VAL A 109 12.96 -9.36 8.11
CA VAL A 109 13.39 -8.49 7.00
C VAL A 109 14.91 -8.40 6.96
N LEU A 110 15.57 -8.27 8.11
CA LEU A 110 17.03 -8.23 8.18
C LEU A 110 17.68 -9.50 7.62
N GLN A 111 17.14 -10.68 7.93
CA GLN A 111 17.64 -11.94 7.36
C GLN A 111 17.50 -11.99 5.84
N GLU A 112 16.35 -11.55 5.31
CA GLU A 112 16.12 -11.51 3.86
C GLU A 112 17.03 -10.48 3.16
N VAL A 113 17.23 -9.30 3.76
CA VAL A 113 18.14 -8.26 3.26
C VAL A 113 19.59 -8.77 3.22
N LEU A 114 20.05 -9.42 4.30
CA LEU A 114 21.40 -10.01 4.34
C LEU A 114 21.58 -11.08 3.27
N SER A 115 20.62 -12.00 3.13
CA SER A 115 20.65 -13.02 2.07
C SER A 115 20.68 -12.43 0.66
N CYS A 116 19.94 -11.34 0.43
CA CYS A 116 19.98 -10.63 -0.84
C CYS A 116 21.34 -9.99 -1.10
N LEU A 117 21.92 -9.29 -0.11
CA LEU A 117 23.22 -8.63 -0.25
C LEU A 117 24.36 -9.59 -0.64
N GLU A 118 24.30 -10.85 -0.20
CA GLU A 118 25.26 -11.90 -0.56
C GLU A 118 25.16 -12.35 -2.02
N THR A 119 23.94 -12.39 -2.57
CA THR A 119 23.69 -12.92 -3.93
C THR A 119 23.54 -11.84 -4.99
N LEU A 120 23.45 -10.56 -4.59
CA LEU A 120 23.15 -9.46 -5.49
C LEU A 120 24.31 -9.19 -6.49
N PRO A 121 24.04 -9.17 -7.81
CA PRO A 121 25.04 -8.85 -8.83
C PRO A 121 25.71 -7.47 -8.60
N PRO A 122 27.01 -7.31 -8.91
CA PRO A 122 27.74 -6.07 -8.69
C PRO A 122 27.23 -4.90 -9.55
N GLU A 123 26.57 -5.18 -10.67
CA GLU A 123 25.99 -4.18 -11.57
C GLU A 123 24.79 -3.45 -10.94
N LEU A 124 24.20 -4.02 -9.88
CA LEU A 124 23.08 -3.43 -9.14
C LEU A 124 23.57 -2.62 -7.93
N SER A 125 24.59 -1.77 -8.14
CA SER A 125 25.23 -0.98 -7.08
C SER A 125 24.26 -0.08 -6.31
N GLU A 126 23.27 0.48 -7.00
CA GLU A 126 22.25 1.34 -6.38
C GLU A 126 21.30 0.54 -5.49
N VAL A 127 20.87 -0.65 -5.94
CA VAL A 127 20.07 -1.57 -5.12
C VAL A 127 20.86 -2.01 -3.89
N ARG A 128 22.16 -2.31 -4.07
CA ARG A 128 23.06 -2.66 -2.95
C ARG A 128 23.11 -1.54 -1.92
N ARG A 129 23.28 -0.28 -2.35
CA ARG A 129 23.30 0.89 -1.45
C ARG A 129 22.01 0.98 -0.63
N ILE A 130 20.85 0.86 -1.27
CA ILE A 130 19.55 0.92 -0.60
C ILE A 130 19.39 -0.21 0.44
N LEU A 131 19.80 -1.43 0.10
CA LEU A 131 19.74 -2.58 1.01
C LEU A 131 20.71 -2.43 2.21
N GLU A 132 21.88 -1.84 2.01
CA GLU A 132 22.82 -1.53 3.09
C GLU A 132 22.27 -0.49 4.06
N GLU A 133 21.57 0.53 3.54
CA GLU A 133 20.86 1.52 4.38
C GLU A 133 19.67 0.89 5.10
N ALA A 134 18.95 -0.02 4.45
CA ALA A 134 17.85 -0.75 5.09
C ALA A 134 18.36 -1.64 6.21
N ARG A 135 19.52 -2.30 6.02
CA ARG A 135 20.20 -3.07 7.07
C ARG A 135 20.48 -2.20 8.29
N ALA A 136 21.02 -1.00 8.10
CA ALA A 136 21.29 -0.07 9.20
C ALA A 136 19.99 0.34 9.94
N ALA A 137 18.95 0.70 9.18
CA ALA A 137 17.65 1.08 9.74
C ALA A 137 16.94 -0.06 10.48
N LEU A 138 17.12 -1.32 10.05
CA LEU A 138 16.60 -2.52 10.72
C LEU A 138 17.36 -2.85 12.02
N GLN A 139 18.64 -2.50 12.09
CA GLN A 139 19.50 -2.73 13.27
C GLN A 139 19.39 -1.61 14.32
N ALA A 140 18.80 -0.47 13.97
CA ALA A 140 18.48 0.59 14.92
C ALA A 140 17.54 0.08 16.03
N THR A 141 17.61 0.69 17.22
CA THR A 141 16.76 0.34 18.36
C THR A 141 16.03 1.58 18.89
N PRO A 142 14.71 1.72 18.66
CA PRO A 142 13.87 0.83 17.84
C PRO A 142 14.21 0.94 16.33
N PRO A 143 13.81 -0.05 15.50
CA PRO A 143 13.97 0.02 14.05
C PRO A 143 13.34 1.29 13.47
N GLU A 144 14.01 1.89 12.47
CA GLU A 144 13.57 3.15 11.86
C GLU A 144 12.49 2.91 10.79
N GLU A 145 11.26 2.61 11.20
CA GLU A 145 10.15 2.23 10.30
C GLU A 145 9.90 3.25 9.17
N ALA A 146 9.88 4.55 9.48
CA ALA A 146 9.69 5.59 8.47
C ALA A 146 10.83 5.63 7.44
N ARG A 147 12.06 5.29 7.86
CA ARG A 147 13.21 5.18 6.94
C ARG A 147 13.06 3.95 6.05
N LEU A 148 12.60 2.83 6.61
CA LEU A 148 12.34 1.60 5.86
C LEU A 148 11.23 1.76 4.82
N GLU A 149 10.17 2.51 5.13
CA GLU A 149 9.14 2.88 4.14
C GLU A 149 9.74 3.69 2.99
N ALA A 150 10.52 4.73 3.30
CA ALA A 150 11.16 5.56 2.28
C ALA A 150 12.14 4.74 1.41
N LEU A 151 12.90 3.83 2.02
CA LEU A 151 13.82 2.94 1.32
C LEU A 151 13.08 1.91 0.45
N ASP A 152 11.88 1.46 0.84
CA ASP A 152 11.07 0.57 0.01
C ASP A 152 10.61 1.27 -1.29
N GLU A 153 10.15 2.53 -1.18
CA GLU A 153 9.78 3.35 -2.33
C GLU A 153 11.00 3.75 -3.19
N GLU A 154 12.14 4.01 -2.56
CA GLU A 154 13.41 4.27 -3.24
C GLU A 154 13.88 3.03 -4.02
N LEU A 155 13.73 1.84 -3.45
CA LEU A 155 14.04 0.58 -4.11
C LEU A 155 13.17 0.37 -5.35
N ASP A 156 11.86 0.58 -5.26
CA ASP A 156 10.95 0.44 -6.41
C ASP A 156 11.31 1.39 -7.55
N ARG A 157 11.68 2.64 -7.22
CA ARG A 157 12.16 3.62 -8.21
C ARG A 157 13.48 3.21 -8.85
N ALA A 158 14.45 2.76 -8.06
CA ALA A 158 15.73 2.27 -8.59
C ALA A 158 15.53 1.07 -9.53
N LEU A 159 14.62 0.15 -9.21
CA LEU A 159 14.29 -0.99 -10.08
C LEU A 159 13.62 -0.55 -11.39
N TRP A 160 12.79 0.48 -11.36
CA TRP A 160 12.24 1.09 -12.56
C TRP A 160 13.33 1.73 -13.43
N ASP A 161 14.22 2.51 -12.84
CA ASP A 161 15.26 3.24 -13.58
C ASP A 161 16.30 2.31 -14.21
N LEU A 162 16.63 1.20 -13.53
CA LEU A 162 17.51 0.15 -14.05
C LEU A 162 16.84 -0.73 -15.12
N THR A 163 15.53 -0.62 -15.31
CA THR A 163 14.81 -1.43 -16.31
C THR A 163 14.99 -0.83 -17.71
N PRO A 164 15.38 -1.65 -18.72
CA PRO A 164 15.55 -1.16 -20.09
C PRO A 164 14.28 -0.50 -20.63
N GLU A 165 14.45 0.58 -21.37
CA GLU A 165 13.37 1.33 -22.00
C GLU A 165 12.33 0.47 -22.75
N PRO A 166 12.68 -0.55 -23.56
CA PRO A 166 11.67 -1.36 -24.23
C PRO A 166 10.78 -2.14 -23.25
N GLU A 167 11.32 -2.63 -22.13
CA GLU A 167 10.55 -3.32 -21.09
C GLU A 167 9.61 -2.34 -20.37
N ARG A 168 10.08 -1.12 -20.09
CA ARG A 168 9.25 -0.05 -19.49
C ARG A 168 8.09 0.31 -20.40
N GLN A 169 8.36 0.53 -21.69
CA GLN A 169 7.34 0.85 -22.68
C GLN A 169 6.31 -0.28 -22.84
N GLN A 170 6.77 -1.54 -22.83
CA GLN A 170 5.88 -2.68 -22.86
C GLN A 170 4.95 -2.71 -21.63
N SER A 171 5.49 -2.46 -20.43
CA SER A 171 4.68 -2.38 -19.21
C SER A 171 3.61 -1.29 -19.30
N LEU A 172 3.97 -0.10 -19.80
CA LEU A 172 3.05 1.02 -20.00
C LEU A 172 1.97 0.73 -21.06
N ALA A 173 2.34 0.06 -22.16
CA ALA A 173 1.40 -0.36 -23.20
C ALA A 173 0.38 -1.37 -22.66
N SER A 174 0.84 -2.37 -21.90
CA SER A 174 -0.03 -3.32 -21.21
C SER A 174 -0.93 -2.63 -20.18
N ALA A 175 -0.42 -1.66 -19.42
CA ALA A 175 -1.23 -0.89 -18.47
C ALA A 175 -2.35 -0.11 -19.17
N ARG A 176 -2.06 0.49 -20.34
CA ARG A 176 -3.06 1.18 -21.18
C ARG A 176 -4.15 0.26 -21.68
N GLN A 177 -3.77 -0.95 -22.11
CA GLN A 177 -4.71 -1.96 -22.59
C GLN A 177 -5.61 -2.48 -21.47
N ASP A 178 -5.04 -2.79 -20.30
CA ASP A 178 -5.77 -3.38 -19.18
C ASP A 178 -6.66 -2.38 -18.44
N TYR A 179 -6.31 -1.08 -18.48
CA TYR A 179 -7.02 -0.02 -17.77
C TYR A 179 -7.40 1.15 -18.69
N PRO A 180 -8.31 0.92 -19.66
CA PRO A 180 -8.78 1.99 -20.54
C PRO A 180 -9.45 3.12 -19.75
N GLY A 181 -9.24 4.37 -20.17
CA GLY A 181 -9.83 5.56 -19.54
C GLY A 181 -9.07 6.13 -18.34
N ARG A 182 -7.90 5.56 -17.99
CA ARG A 182 -6.99 6.15 -17.00
C ARG A 182 -6.15 7.28 -17.61
N THR A 183 -5.76 8.23 -16.77
CA THR A 183 -4.82 9.30 -17.16
C THR A 183 -3.41 8.74 -17.36
N ASP A 184 -2.58 9.42 -18.16
CA ASP A 184 -1.20 8.97 -18.41
C ASP A 184 -0.38 8.79 -17.12
N SER A 185 -0.53 9.69 -16.15
CA SER A 185 0.14 9.58 -14.85
C SER A 185 -0.29 8.35 -14.05
N GLN A 186 -1.57 7.98 -14.08
CA GLN A 186 -2.04 6.75 -13.41
C GLN A 186 -1.54 5.49 -14.12
N LEU A 187 -1.47 5.53 -15.44
CA LEU A 187 -0.94 4.42 -16.24
C LEU A 187 0.55 4.23 -16.01
N GLU A 188 1.28 5.33 -15.82
CA GLU A 188 2.68 5.32 -15.45
C GLU A 188 2.90 4.70 -14.07
N GLU A 189 2.14 5.13 -13.05
CA GLU A 189 2.19 4.51 -11.71
C GLU A 189 1.91 3.00 -11.75
N ILE A 190 0.91 2.57 -12.53
CA ILE A 190 0.58 1.15 -12.72
C ILE A 190 1.73 0.40 -13.39
N GLY A 191 2.31 0.97 -14.45
CA GLY A 191 3.43 0.38 -15.18
C GLY A 191 4.69 0.26 -14.32
N GLN A 192 4.99 1.30 -13.53
CA GLN A 192 6.09 1.32 -12.56
C GLN A 192 5.91 0.25 -11.48
N THR A 193 4.73 0.18 -10.88
CA THR A 193 4.40 -0.83 -9.85
C THR A 193 4.55 -2.25 -10.39
N ARG A 194 4.12 -2.51 -11.63
CA ARG A 194 4.26 -3.82 -12.29
C ARG A 194 5.72 -4.20 -12.47
N VAL A 195 6.53 -3.29 -13.04
CA VAL A 195 7.96 -3.53 -13.26
C VAL A 195 8.68 -3.75 -11.94
N ALA A 196 8.42 -2.92 -10.93
CA ALA A 196 9.01 -3.06 -9.60
C ALA A 196 8.70 -4.44 -9.01
N ARG A 197 7.43 -4.88 -9.06
CA ARG A 197 7.00 -6.20 -8.60
C ARG A 197 7.72 -7.34 -9.34
N GLU A 198 7.79 -7.29 -10.66
CA GLU A 198 8.47 -8.32 -11.47
C GLU A 198 9.97 -8.36 -11.20
N ARG A 199 10.61 -7.19 -11.08
CA ARG A 199 12.04 -7.07 -10.78
C ARG A 199 12.35 -7.62 -9.39
N ARG A 200 11.57 -7.25 -8.37
CA ARG A 200 11.71 -7.83 -7.03
C ARG A 200 11.57 -9.34 -7.04
N GLN A 201 10.61 -9.89 -7.79
CA GLN A 201 10.45 -11.34 -7.89
C GLN A 201 11.65 -12.02 -8.57
N LYS A 202 12.13 -11.48 -9.69
CA LYS A 202 13.29 -12.02 -10.43
C LYS A 202 14.57 -11.98 -9.59
N LEU A 203 14.78 -10.89 -8.86
CA LEU A 203 15.95 -10.66 -8.02
C LEU A 203 15.78 -11.15 -6.57
N ARG A 204 14.59 -11.72 -6.25
CA ARG A 204 14.19 -12.16 -4.91
C ARG A 204 14.36 -11.09 -3.82
N LEU A 205 14.12 -9.82 -4.16
CA LEU A 205 14.27 -8.70 -3.23
C LEU A 205 13.08 -8.66 -2.24
N PRO A 206 13.35 -8.52 -0.92
CA PRO A 206 12.31 -8.46 0.10
C PRO A 206 11.56 -7.12 0.06
N ARG A 207 10.46 -7.04 0.79
CA ARG A 207 9.87 -5.76 1.18
C ARG A 207 10.68 -5.19 2.34
N LEU A 208 10.96 -3.89 2.32
CA LEU A 208 11.74 -3.24 3.38
C LEU A 208 10.82 -2.67 4.47
N ALA A 209 9.65 -2.18 4.07
CA ALA A 209 8.68 -1.64 5.01
C ALA A 209 8.05 -2.76 5.87
N LEU A 210 8.09 -2.59 7.20
CA LEU A 210 7.70 -3.65 8.15
C LEU A 210 6.21 -3.98 8.11
N PHE A 211 5.36 -3.10 7.58
CA PHE A 211 3.92 -3.36 7.49
C PHE A 211 3.56 -4.48 6.51
N TYR A 212 4.49 -4.91 5.65
CA TYR A 212 4.32 -6.06 4.76
C TYR A 212 4.58 -7.43 5.43
N TYR A 213 5.08 -7.43 6.67
CA TYR A 213 5.38 -8.62 7.48
C TYR A 213 4.50 -8.65 8.75
#